data_AF-A0A6A2EX85-F1
#
_entry.id   AF-A0A6A2EX85-F1
#
_cell.length_a   1.000
_cell.length_b   1.000
_cell.length_c   1.000
_cell.angle_alpha   90.00
_cell.angle_beta   90.00
_cell.angle_gamma   90.00
#
_symmetry.space_group_name_H-M   'P 1'
#
loop_
_entity.id
_entity.type
_entity.pdbx_description
1 polymer ?
#
loop_
_entity_poly.entity_id
_entity_poly.type
_entity_poly.pdbx_seq_one_letter_code
_entity_poly.pdbx_strand_id
1 'polypeptide(L)'
;MKQNPNFIRQQQDYKAHAKFKLIIYFKDKAHLPEGMQHTTLFSCEYRDWKGDTGLYALKRLVTGRFKGTFLTALIYDNQTEVLLHKWVFNGVTDEKRV
;
A
#
# COMPACT_ATOMS: atom_id res chain seq x y z
N MET A 1 19.90 11.39 12.26
CA MET A 1 19.77 11.45 10.79
C MET A 1 19.02 12.72 10.42
N LYS A 2 19.65 13.69 9.74
CA LYS A 2 18.96 14.89 9.25
C LYS A 2 18.06 14.48 8.07
N GLN A 3 16.74 14.47 8.28
CA GLN A 3 15.79 14.25 7.20
C GLN A 3 15.84 15.45 6.24
N ASN A 4 16.15 15.21 4.97
CA ASN A 4 16.25 16.25 3.96
C ASN A 4 14.84 16.80 3.65
N PRO A 5 14.56 18.09 3.91
CA PRO A 5 13.23 18.65 3.75
C PRO A 5 12.71 18.58 2.31
N ASN A 6 13.61 18.62 1.32
CA ASN A 6 13.23 18.47 -0.10
C ASN A 6 12.77 17.04 -0.43
N PHE A 7 13.36 16.03 0.22
CA PHE A 7 12.97 14.63 0.06
C PHE A 7 11.60 14.35 0.69
N ILE A 8 11.32 14.96 1.85
CA ILE A 8 10.00 14.86 2.51
C ILE A 8 8.91 15.51 1.64
N ARG A 9 9.19 16.70 1.08
CA ARG A 9 8.23 17.42 0.22
C ARG A 9 7.89 16.64 -1.04
N GLN A 10 8.88 16.12 -1.75
CA GLN A 10 8.68 15.28 -2.93
C GLN A 10 7.92 13.98 -2.61
N GLN A 11 8.16 13.37 -1.45
CA GLN A 11 7.39 12.21 -0.99
C GLN A 11 5.94 12.55 -0.63
N GLN A 12 5.63 13.78 -0.22
CA GLN A 12 4.25 14.20 0.07
C GLN A 12 3.50 14.54 -1.22
N ASP A 13 4.13 15.21 -2.18
CA ASP A 13 3.52 15.54 -3.48
C ASP A 13 3.20 14.28 -4.30
N TYR A 14 4.07 13.26 -4.24
CA TYR A 14 3.84 11.95 -4.89
C TYR A 14 2.56 11.24 -4.40
N LYS A 15 2.09 11.55 -3.18
CA LYS A 15 0.89 10.91 -2.60
C LYS A 15 -0.40 11.43 -3.23
N ALA A 16 -0.41 12.68 -3.71
CA ALA A 16 -1.61 13.30 -4.27
C ALA A 16 -1.88 12.84 -5.72
N HIS A 17 -0.83 12.48 -6.45
CA HIS A 17 -0.92 12.20 -7.88
C HIS A 17 -0.86 10.70 -8.23
N ALA A 18 -0.43 9.84 -7.31
CA ALA A 18 -0.50 8.40 -7.50
C ALA A 18 -1.95 7.94 -7.72
N LYS A 19 -2.19 7.09 -8.72
CA LYS A 19 -3.53 6.59 -9.06
C LYS A 19 -4.06 5.59 -8.03
N PHE A 20 -3.17 4.80 -7.42
CA PHE A 20 -3.56 3.73 -6.51
C PHE A 20 -2.86 3.87 -5.15
N LYS A 21 -3.58 3.59 -4.07
CA LYS A 21 -3.02 3.47 -2.71
C LYS A 21 -3.24 2.07 -2.15
N LEU A 22 -2.24 1.53 -1.46
CA LEU A 22 -2.26 0.26 -0.75
C LEU A 22 -2.16 0.54 0.75
N ILE A 23 -3.15 0.11 1.50
CA ILE A 23 -3.18 0.17 2.98
C ILE A 23 -2.97 -1.24 3.52
N ILE A 24 -1.99 -1.42 4.41
CA ILE A 24 -1.64 -2.70 5.01
C ILE A 24 -1.74 -2.62 6.53
N TYR A 25 -2.55 -3.49 7.10
CA TYR A 25 -2.62 -3.76 8.53
C TYR A 25 -1.77 -5.00 8.81
N PHE A 26 -0.66 -4.84 9.51
CA PHE A 26 0.24 -5.94 9.84
C PHE A 26 -0.22 -6.72 11.08
N LYS A 27 0.12 -8.01 11.14
CA LYS A 27 -0.09 -8.85 12.33
C LYS A 27 0.73 -8.35 13.52
N ASP A 28 1.99 -8.06 13.25
CA ASP A 28 2.91 -7.45 14.20
C ASP A 28 3.11 -5.98 13.86
N LYS A 29 2.96 -5.12 14.87
CA LYS A 29 3.08 -3.66 14.75
C LYS A 29 4.43 -3.14 15.26
N ALA A 30 5.33 -4.01 15.72
CA ALA A 30 6.63 -3.61 16.30
C ALA A 30 7.50 -2.76 15.37
N HIS A 31 7.30 -2.86 14.06
CA HIS A 31 8.01 -2.07 13.05
C HIS A 31 7.30 -0.76 12.67
N LEU A 32 6.10 -0.50 13.21
CA LEU A 32 5.35 0.72 12.98
C LEU A 32 5.68 1.77 14.04
N PRO A 33 5.72 3.06 13.69
CA PRO A 33 5.79 4.13 14.68
C PRO A 33 4.65 4.04 15.70
N GLU A 34 4.92 4.49 16.92
CA GLU A 34 3.93 4.53 18.00
C GLU A 34 2.68 5.32 17.57
N GLY A 35 1.49 4.75 17.80
CA GLY A 35 0.20 5.31 17.37
C GLY A 35 -0.22 4.98 15.93
N MET A 36 0.64 4.38 15.11
CA MET A 36 0.30 4.01 13.73
C MET A 36 -0.29 2.58 13.65
N GLN A 37 -1.46 2.44 13.04
CA GLN A 37 -2.14 1.14 12.94
C GLN A 37 -1.91 0.41 11.62
N HIS A 38 -1.45 1.12 10.59
CA HIS A 38 -1.28 0.60 9.23
C HIS A 38 -0.18 1.36 8.48
N THR A 39 0.34 0.74 7.43
CA THR A 39 1.24 1.39 6.46
C THR A 39 0.47 1.67 5.18
N THR A 40 0.66 2.88 4.64
CA THR A 40 0.12 3.28 3.34
C THR A 40 1.25 3.41 2.33
N LEU A 41 1.13 2.71 1.21
CA LEU A 41 2.02 2.78 0.06
C LEU A 41 1.24 3.29 -1.15
N PHE A 42 1.92 3.97 -2.07
CA PHE A 42 1.31 4.54 -3.27
C PHE A 42 1.94 3.90 -4.51
N SER A 43 1.16 3.79 -5.59
CA SER A 43 1.72 3.46 -6.90
C SER A 43 2.65 4.57 -7.38
N CYS A 44 3.68 4.23 -8.16
CA CYS A 44 4.52 5.24 -8.78
C CYS A 44 3.80 5.84 -9.99
N GLU A 45 3.65 7.17 -10.04
CA GLU A 45 2.98 7.90 -11.13
C GLU A 45 3.43 7.48 -12.53
N TYR A 46 4.74 7.31 -12.74
CA TYR A 46 5.30 6.84 -14.02
C TYR A 46 4.72 5.48 -14.47
N ARG A 47 4.39 4.60 -13.52
CA ARG A 47 3.80 3.29 -13.80
C ARG A 47 2.28 3.37 -14.02
N ASP A 48 1.63 4.40 -13.49
CA ASP A 48 0.19 4.63 -13.67
C ASP A 48 -0.11 5.22 -15.05
N TRP A 49 0.79 6.04 -15.61
CA TRP A 49 0.69 6.54 -16.99
C TRP A 49 0.82 5.44 -18.05
N LYS A 50 1.46 4.31 -17.71
CA LYS A 50 1.55 3.12 -18.57
C LYS A 50 0.37 2.14 -18.40
N GLY A 51 -0.73 2.58 -17.78
CA GLY A 51 -1.90 1.74 -17.50
C GLY A 51 -1.84 1.10 -16.11
N ASP A 52 -2.29 -0.14 -15.98
CA ASP A 52 -2.45 -0.80 -14.66
C ASP A 52 -1.16 -1.36 -14.04
N THR A 53 0.01 -0.87 -14.50
CA THR A 53 1.31 -1.36 -14.02
C THR A 53 1.54 -0.99 -12.55
N GLY A 54 1.03 0.17 -12.10
CA GLY A 54 1.05 0.55 -10.68
C GLY A 54 0.20 -0.37 -9.81
N LEU A 55 -1.04 -0.66 -10.24
CA LEU A 55 -1.93 -1.61 -9.58
C LEU A 55 -1.31 -3.02 -9.49
N TYR A 56 -0.68 -3.48 -10.58
CA TYR A 56 0.02 -4.77 -10.60
C TYR A 56 1.21 -4.80 -9.62
N ALA A 57 1.98 -3.72 -9.53
CA ALA A 57 3.09 -3.63 -8.60
C ALA A 57 2.62 -3.70 -7.13
N LEU A 58 1.53 -3.00 -6.79
CA LEU A 58 0.94 -3.06 -5.45
C LEU A 58 0.42 -4.47 -5.12
N LYS A 59 -0.26 -5.13 -6.07
CA LYS A 59 -0.68 -6.54 -5.94
C LYS A 59 0.51 -7.46 -5.63
N ARG A 60 1.62 -7.32 -6.36
CA ARG A 60 2.83 -8.14 -6.16
C ARG A 60 3.46 -7.93 -4.79
N LEU A 61 3.37 -6.73 -4.21
CA LEU A 61 3.83 -6.49 -2.85
C LEU A 61 3.02 -7.29 -1.84
N VAL A 62 1.69 -7.28 -1.97
CA VAL A 62 0.79 -8.03 -1.08
C VAL A 62 1.00 -9.54 -1.22
N THR A 63 0.96 -10.07 -2.44
CA THR A 63 1.04 -11.53 -2.66
C THR A 63 2.46 -12.10 -2.60
N GLY A 64 3.47 -11.24 -2.51
CA GLY A 64 4.90 -11.61 -2.47
C GLY A 64 5.54 -11.14 -1.19
N ARG A 65 5.99 -9.88 -1.16
CA ARG A 65 6.79 -9.31 -0.06
C ARG A 65 6.09 -9.38 1.31
N PHE A 66 4.79 -9.13 1.33
CA PHE A 66 4.01 -9.07 2.58
C PHE A 66 3.15 -10.31 2.82
N LYS A 67 3.30 -11.34 1.98
CA LYS A 67 2.52 -12.57 2.10
C LYS A 67 2.69 -13.16 3.51
N GLY A 68 1.58 -13.50 4.17
CA GLY A 68 1.57 -14.05 5.52
C GLY A 68 1.96 -13.08 6.65
N THR A 69 2.34 -11.83 6.37
CA THR A 69 2.70 -10.84 7.41
C THR A 69 1.59 -9.83 7.72
N PHE A 70 0.64 -9.66 6.80
CA PHE A 70 -0.53 -8.79 7.01
C PHE A 70 -1.72 -9.55 7.63
N LEU A 71 -2.55 -8.82 8.39
CA LEU A 71 -3.92 -9.21 8.72
C LEU A 71 -4.86 -8.83 7.58
N THR A 72 -4.74 -7.60 7.08
CA THR A 72 -5.58 -7.06 6.01
C THR A 72 -4.74 -6.19 5.09
N ALA A 73 -4.91 -6.34 3.78
CA ALA A 73 -4.34 -5.44 2.78
C ALA A 73 -5.45 -4.97 1.82
N LEU A 74 -5.48 -3.66 1.54
CA LEU A 74 -6.54 -3.01 0.77
C LEU A 74 -5.90 -2.13 -0.31
N ILE A 75 -6.31 -2.28 -1.57
CA ILE A 75 -5.92 -1.36 -2.64
C ILE A 75 -7.14 -0.55 -3.04
N TYR A 76 -6.96 0.77 -3.07
CA TYR A 76 -7.96 1.73 -3.51
C TYR A 76 -7.49 2.46 -4.75
N ASP A 77 -8.44 2.94 -5.55
CA ASP A 77 -8.22 4.10 -6.38
C ASP A 77 -8.06 5.32 -5.45
N ASN A 78 -6.93 6.03 -5.57
CA ASN A 78 -6.53 7.07 -4.63
C ASN A 78 -7.35 8.36 -4.82
N GLN A 79 -7.91 8.58 -6.02
CA GLN A 79 -8.65 9.80 -6.35
C GLN A 79 -10.13 9.66 -6.00
N THR A 80 -10.71 8.49 -6.28
CA THR A 80 -12.14 8.21 -6.06
C THR A 80 -12.43 7.49 -4.75
N GLU A 81 -11.39 7.02 -4.06
CA GLU A 81 -11.47 6.19 -2.85
C GLU A 81 -12.24 4.87 -3.01
N VAL A 82 -12.47 4.43 -4.25
CA VAL A 82 -13.10 3.14 -4.54
C VAL A 82 -12.15 2.01 -4.15
N LEU A 83 -12.65 1.05 -3.36
CA LEU A 83 -11.91 -0.17 -3.03
C LEU A 83 -11.83 -1.07 -4.28
N LEU A 84 -10.61 -1.35 -4.72
CA LEU A 84 -10.36 -2.20 -5.90
C LEU A 84 -10.03 -3.63 -5.51
N HIS A 85 -9.27 -3.84 -4.43
CA HIS A 85 -8.88 -5.18 -3.98
C HIS A 85 -8.75 -5.26 -2.46
N LYS A 86 -9.08 -6.44 -1.93
CA LYS A 86 -8.95 -6.77 -0.51
C LYS A 86 -8.33 -8.16 -0.33
N TRP A 87 -7.40 -8.27 0.61
CA TRP A 87 -6.88 -9.52 1.15
C TRP A 87 -7.06 -9.51 2.66
N VAL A 88 -7.50 -10.65 3.19
CA VAL A 88 -7.64 -10.87 4.64
C VAL A 88 -6.95 -12.19 4.96
N PHE A 89 -6.10 -12.18 5.98
CA PHE A 89 -5.52 -13.39 6.51
C PHE A 89 -6.56 -14.10 7.38
N ASN A 90 -6.99 -15.29 6.99
CA ASN A 90 -8.05 -16.03 7.68
C ASN A 90 -7.55 -16.99 8.78
N GLY A 91 -6.27 -16.90 9.16
CA GLY A 91 -5.66 -17.80 10.14
C GLY A 91 -4.98 -19.04 9.55
N VAL A 92 -5.30 -19.42 8.31
CA VAL A 92 -4.77 -20.65 7.66
C VAL A 92 -4.11 -20.34 6.32
N THR A 93 -4.72 -19.48 5.50
CA THR A 93 -4.19 -19.02 4.21
C THR A 93 -4.56 -17.54 3.98
N ASP A 94 -3.78 -16.84 3.13
CA ASP A 94 -4.19 -15.51 2.67
C ASP A 94 -5.39 -15.69 1.73
N GLU A 95 -6.59 -15.40 2.23
CA GLU A 95 -7.83 -15.64 1.49
C GLU A 95 -7.99 -14.63 0.34
N LYS A 96 -8.46 -15.12 -0.81
CA LYS A 96 -8.51 -14.38 -2.07
C LYS A 96 -9.91 -13.82 -2.36
N ARG A 97 -9.92 -12.52 -2.66
CA ARG A 97 -10.80 -11.74 -3.55
C ARG A 97 -12.30 -11.66 -3.21
N VAL A 98 -12.72 -10.42 -2.92
CA VAL A 98 -13.93 -9.83 -3.52
C VAL A 98 -13.48 -9.04 -4.74
#